data_AF-A0A9P8T904-F1
#
_entry.id   AF-A0A9P8T904-F1
#
_cell.length_a   1.000
_cell.length_b   1.000
_cell.length_c   1.000
_cell.angle_alpha   90.00
_cell.angle_beta   90.00
_cell.angle_gamma   90.00
#
_symmetry.space_group_name_H-M   'P 1'
#
loop_
_entity.id
_entity.type
_entity.pdbx_description
1 polymer ?
#
loop_
_entity_poly.entity_id
_entity_poly.type
_entity_poly.pdbx_seq_one_letter_code
_entity_poly.pdbx_strand_id
1 'polypeptide(L)'
;MLRSLVSKNLTQSTRLSSVRFAQTHAISNASIVELEKRWESLPSNDQQEIVGQLSERQKLPWGELTQAEKRAAWYVSYGAWGPRRPIHPKGEAGKITTGVLIGLGVSLSIFLTIRAFAPEPPKTLTREWQEASDEYLKSKNANPWSTYSQVQSK
;
A
#
# COMPACT_ATOMS: atom_id res chain seq x y z
N MET A 1 -39.54 -74.73 -31.96
CA MET A 1 -38.87 -74.00 -30.87
C MET A 1 -39.22 -72.52 -31.00
N LEU A 2 -39.81 -71.94 -29.95
CA LEU A 2 -40.54 -70.67 -29.94
C LEU A 2 -39.61 -69.46 -30.11
N ARG A 3 -39.99 -68.52 -31.00
CA ARG A 3 -39.36 -67.20 -31.12
C ARG A 3 -40.01 -66.26 -30.11
N SER A 4 -39.26 -65.92 -29.06
CA SER A 4 -39.62 -64.89 -28.09
C SER A 4 -39.33 -63.50 -28.67
N LEU A 5 -40.38 -62.69 -28.85
CA LEU A 5 -40.26 -61.26 -29.17
C LEU A 5 -40.50 -60.47 -27.89
N VAL A 6 -39.42 -60.01 -27.26
CA VAL A 6 -39.47 -59.10 -26.13
C VAL A 6 -39.55 -57.68 -26.68
N SER A 7 -40.73 -57.06 -26.60
CA SER A 7 -40.91 -55.63 -26.85
C SER A 7 -40.37 -54.83 -25.65
N LYS A 8 -39.34 -54.01 -25.87
CA LYS A 8 -38.85 -53.07 -24.86
C LYS A 8 -39.56 -51.73 -25.04
N ASN A 9 -40.51 -51.44 -24.16
CA ASN A 9 -41.12 -50.11 -24.06
C ASN A 9 -40.10 -49.12 -23.47
N LEU A 10 -39.59 -48.22 -24.31
CA LEU A 10 -38.76 -47.08 -23.90
C LEU A 10 -39.67 -45.93 -23.49
N THR A 11 -39.91 -45.75 -22.19
CA THR A 11 -40.52 -44.53 -21.65
C THR A 11 -39.47 -43.43 -21.60
N GLN A 12 -39.48 -42.56 -22.62
CA GLN A 12 -38.62 -41.38 -22.65
C GLN A 12 -39.17 -40.32 -21.69
N SER A 13 -38.63 -40.28 -20.47
CA SER A 13 -38.91 -39.22 -19.50
C SER A 13 -38.18 -37.94 -19.94
N THR A 14 -38.90 -37.01 -20.57
CA THR A 14 -38.39 -35.66 -20.85
C THR A 14 -38.31 -34.88 -19.54
N ARG A 15 -37.10 -34.71 -19.00
CA ARG A 15 -36.86 -33.79 -17.89
C ARG A 15 -37.01 -32.36 -18.42
N LEU A 16 -38.09 -31.67 -18.02
CA LEU A 16 -38.21 -30.23 -18.22
C LEU A 16 -37.17 -29.56 -17.30
N SER A 17 -36.09 -29.07 -17.89
CA SER A 17 -35.13 -28.22 -17.20
C SER A 17 -35.86 -26.93 -16.80
N SER A 18 -36.00 -26.68 -15.50
CA SER A 18 -36.46 -25.39 -14.99
C SER A 18 -35.49 -24.30 -15.48
N VAL A 19 -35.93 -23.47 -16.43
CA VAL A 19 -35.21 -22.27 -16.83
C VAL A 19 -35.36 -21.28 -15.68
N ARG A 20 -34.27 -21.06 -14.93
CA ARG A 20 -34.23 -19.94 -13.98
C ARG A 20 -34.36 -18.66 -14.79
N PHE A 21 -35.42 -17.90 -14.53
CA PHE A 21 -35.51 -16.53 -15.02
C PHE A 21 -34.28 -15.77 -14.51
N ALA A 22 -33.52 -15.17 -15.43
CA ALA A 22 -32.48 -14.22 -15.07
C ALA A 22 -33.12 -13.14 -14.17
N GLN A 23 -32.46 -12.75 -13.08
CA GLN A 23 -32.90 -11.62 -12.29
C GLN A 23 -32.85 -10.37 -13.16
N THR A 24 -34.00 -9.95 -13.69
CA THR A 24 -34.15 -8.77 -14.54
C THR A 24 -34.20 -7.48 -13.72
N HIS A 25 -34.40 -7.59 -12.40
CA HIS A 25 -34.49 -6.43 -11.52
C HIS A 25 -33.10 -5.91 -11.17
N ALA A 26 -32.95 -4.59 -11.26
CA ALA A 26 -31.75 -3.90 -10.78
C ALA A 26 -31.52 -4.23 -9.30
N ILE A 27 -30.26 -4.37 -8.92
CA ILE A 27 -29.88 -4.65 -7.54
C ILE A 27 -30.29 -3.43 -6.68
N SER A 28 -30.70 -3.68 -5.44
CA SER A 28 -31.20 -2.60 -4.57
C SER A 28 -30.13 -1.52 -4.34
N ASN A 29 -30.51 -0.25 -4.46
CA ASN A 29 -29.57 0.85 -4.23
C ASN A 29 -28.93 0.77 -2.83
N ALA A 30 -29.66 0.32 -1.82
CA ALA A 30 -29.13 0.16 -0.46
C ALA A 30 -27.92 -0.79 -0.40
N SER A 31 -27.87 -1.85 -1.22
CA SER A 31 -26.77 -2.82 -1.24
C SER A 31 -25.58 -2.41 -2.10
N ILE A 32 -25.70 -1.38 -2.96
CA ILE A 32 -24.62 -0.97 -3.88
C ILE A 32 -24.12 0.46 -3.66
N VAL A 33 -24.93 1.35 -3.10
CA VAL A 33 -24.54 2.76 -2.90
C VAL A 33 -23.32 2.86 -1.98
N GLU A 34 -22.34 3.65 -2.42
CA GLU A 34 -21.05 3.85 -1.73
C GLU A 34 -20.30 2.54 -1.36
N LEU A 35 -20.45 1.49 -2.18
CA LEU A 35 -19.78 0.20 -1.96
C LEU A 35 -18.28 0.35 -1.67
N GLU A 36 -17.61 1.30 -2.33
CA GLU A 36 -16.18 1.59 -2.18
C GLU A 36 -15.73 1.88 -0.75
N LYS A 37 -16.59 2.51 0.07
CA LYS A 37 -16.26 2.87 1.46
C LYS A 37 -16.46 1.71 2.42
N ARG A 38 -17.38 0.79 2.08
CA ARG A 38 -17.84 -0.27 2.98
C ARG A 38 -17.40 -1.67 2.59
N TRP A 39 -16.89 -1.87 1.37
CA TRP A 39 -16.54 -3.18 0.83
C TRP A 39 -15.67 -4.00 1.77
N GLU A 40 -14.61 -3.40 2.32
CA GLU A 40 -13.68 -4.06 3.24
C GLU A 40 -14.31 -4.37 4.62
N SER A 41 -15.37 -3.66 5.00
CA SER A 41 -16.11 -3.89 6.25
C SER A 41 -17.24 -4.91 6.13
N LEU A 42 -17.66 -5.27 4.91
CA LEU A 42 -18.74 -6.21 4.69
C LEU A 42 -18.31 -7.64 5.06
N PRO A 43 -19.22 -8.47 5.62
CA PRO A 43 -19.00 -9.90 5.78
C PRO A 43 -18.70 -10.59 4.45
N SER A 44 -17.89 -11.66 4.48
CA SER A 44 -17.52 -12.39 3.27
C SER A 44 -18.71 -13.03 2.54
N ASN A 45 -19.80 -13.34 3.26
CA ASN A 45 -21.04 -13.85 2.65
C ASN A 45 -21.69 -12.76 1.77
N ASP A 46 -21.93 -11.58 2.34
CA ASP A 46 -22.52 -10.43 1.64
C ASP A 46 -21.68 -10.00 0.43
N GLN A 47 -20.34 -10.05 0.55
CA GLN A 47 -19.44 -9.80 -0.57
C GLN A 47 -19.68 -10.79 -1.73
N GLN A 48 -19.84 -12.08 -1.42
CA GLN A 48 -20.12 -13.11 -2.43
C GLN A 48 -21.51 -12.94 -3.04
N GLU A 49 -22.51 -12.58 -2.22
CA GLU A 49 -23.86 -12.31 -2.71
C GLU A 49 -23.88 -11.14 -3.70
N ILE A 50 -23.25 -10.01 -3.34
CA ILE A 50 -23.14 -8.83 -4.21
C ILE A 50 -22.38 -9.15 -5.49
N VAL A 51 -21.28 -9.91 -5.41
CA VAL A 51 -20.51 -10.36 -6.58
C VAL A 51 -21.36 -11.25 -7.48
N GLY A 52 -22.11 -12.19 -6.91
CA GLY A 52 -23.01 -13.07 -7.64
C GLY A 52 -24.08 -12.27 -8.36
N GLN A 53 -24.75 -11.35 -7.66
CA GLN A 53 -25.78 -10.47 -8.24
C GLN A 53 -25.22 -9.58 -9.36
N LEU A 54 -24.06 -8.96 -9.17
CA LEU A 54 -23.41 -8.14 -10.20
C LEU A 54 -23.01 -8.97 -11.43
N SER A 55 -22.53 -10.20 -11.24
CA SER A 55 -22.19 -11.12 -12.32
C SER A 55 -23.43 -11.49 -13.16
N GLU A 56 -24.57 -11.76 -12.52
CA GLU A 56 -25.83 -12.02 -13.24
C GLU A 56 -26.30 -10.77 -14.01
N ARG A 57 -26.19 -9.56 -13.43
CA ARG A 57 -26.55 -8.32 -14.12
C ARG A 57 -25.66 -8.01 -15.32
N GLN A 58 -24.36 -8.34 -15.25
CA GLN A 58 -23.41 -8.11 -16.35
C GLN A 58 -23.68 -8.97 -17.60
N LYS A 59 -24.47 -10.05 -17.49
CA LYS A 59 -24.91 -10.87 -18.63
C LYS A 59 -25.98 -10.18 -19.49
N LEU A 60 -26.66 -9.16 -18.96
CA LEU A 60 -27.71 -8.40 -19.64
C LEU A 60 -27.10 -7.23 -20.44
N PRO A 61 -27.89 -6.54 -21.31
CA PRO A 61 -27.40 -5.38 -22.05
C PRO A 61 -26.85 -4.28 -21.14
N TRP A 62 -25.63 -3.81 -21.40
CA TRP A 62 -24.94 -2.82 -20.54
C TRP A 62 -25.55 -1.41 -20.55
N GLY A 63 -26.48 -1.15 -21.47
CA GLY A 63 -27.31 0.05 -21.48
C GLY A 63 -28.29 0.11 -20.30
N GLU A 64 -28.72 -1.06 -19.79
CA GLU A 64 -29.68 -1.18 -18.69
C GLU A 64 -29.03 -1.25 -17.30
N LEU A 65 -27.70 -1.21 -17.24
CA LEU A 65 -26.97 -1.14 -15.97
C LEU A 65 -26.99 0.29 -15.44
N THR A 66 -27.40 0.43 -14.19
CA THR A 66 -27.39 1.73 -13.50
C THR A 66 -25.95 2.22 -13.29
N GLN A 67 -25.76 3.53 -13.14
CA GLN A 67 -24.44 4.10 -12.88
C GLN A 67 -23.82 3.56 -11.58
N ALA A 68 -24.64 3.28 -10.56
CA ALA A 68 -24.21 2.70 -9.30
C ALA A 68 -23.70 1.26 -9.48
N GLU A 69 -24.42 0.43 -10.24
CA GLU A 69 -24.01 -0.94 -10.58
C GLU A 69 -22.66 -0.93 -11.34
N LYS A 70 -22.49 -0.01 -12.30
CA LYS A 70 -21.23 0.12 -13.05
C LYS A 70 -20.06 0.50 -12.15
N ARG A 71 -20.26 1.48 -11.26
CA ARG A 71 -19.24 1.92 -10.30
C ARG A 71 -18.86 0.80 -9.32
N ALA A 72 -19.83 0.08 -8.80
CA ALA A 72 -19.59 -1.05 -7.90
C ALA A 72 -18.89 -2.21 -8.61
N ALA A 73 -19.34 -2.59 -9.80
CA ALA A 73 -18.68 -3.61 -10.60
C ALA A 73 -17.20 -3.26 -10.86
N TRP A 74 -16.92 -2.00 -11.20
CA TRP A 74 -15.56 -1.51 -11.37
C TRP A 74 -14.74 -1.58 -10.08
N TYR A 75 -15.29 -1.14 -8.94
CA TYR A 75 -14.57 -1.18 -7.67
C TYR A 75 -14.31 -2.60 -7.16
N VAL A 76 -15.28 -3.52 -7.31
CA VAL A 76 -15.09 -4.94 -6.95
C VAL A 76 -13.99 -5.55 -7.81
N SER A 77 -13.98 -5.28 -9.12
CA SER A 77 -13.00 -5.87 -10.05
C SER A 77 -11.63 -5.21 -10.04
N TYR A 78 -11.52 -3.90 -9.80
CA TYR A 78 -10.30 -3.10 -9.96
C TYR A 78 -9.97 -2.16 -8.79
N GLY A 79 -10.79 -2.13 -7.74
CA GLY A 79 -10.57 -1.26 -6.58
C GLY A 79 -9.29 -1.60 -5.80
N ALA A 80 -8.83 -0.63 -5.01
CA ALA A 80 -7.62 -0.72 -4.19
C ALA A 80 -7.86 -1.48 -2.87
N TRP A 81 -8.37 -2.70 -2.97
CA TRP A 81 -8.68 -3.58 -1.85
C TRP A 81 -8.04 -4.96 -2.05
N GLY A 82 -7.98 -5.77 -0.98
CA GLY A 82 -7.44 -7.12 -1.04
C GLY A 82 -5.99 -7.14 -1.57
N PRO A 83 -5.68 -7.89 -2.65
CA PRO A 83 -4.33 -7.93 -3.24
C PRO A 83 -3.83 -6.60 -3.80
N ARG A 84 -4.72 -5.63 -4.08
CA ARG A 84 -4.38 -4.33 -4.68
C ARG A 84 -4.34 -3.19 -3.68
N ARG A 85 -4.30 -3.49 -2.38
CA ARG A 85 -4.17 -2.46 -1.34
C ARG A 85 -2.83 -1.71 -1.53
N PRO A 86 -2.80 -0.36 -1.49
CA PRO A 86 -1.54 0.37 -1.59
C PRO A 86 -0.61 -0.02 -0.44
N ILE A 87 0.68 -0.13 -0.74
CA ILE A 87 1.72 -0.44 0.25
C ILE A 87 1.76 0.63 1.34
N HIS A 88 1.60 1.90 0.93
CA HIS A 88 1.53 3.04 1.83
C HIS A 88 0.11 3.64 1.79
N PRO A 89 -0.78 3.29 2.75
CA PRO A 89 -2.07 3.93 2.89
C PRO A 89 -1.90 5.41 3.26
N LYS A 90 -2.97 6.18 3.06
CA LYS A 90 -2.98 7.62 3.36
C LYS A 90 -2.60 7.85 4.83
N GLY A 91 -1.62 8.73 5.05
CA GLY A 91 -1.13 9.09 6.39
C GLY A 91 0.06 8.26 6.90
N GLU A 92 0.44 7.17 6.23
CA GLU A 92 1.61 6.38 6.65
C GLU A 92 2.92 7.14 6.46
N ALA A 93 3.08 7.86 5.34
CA ALA A 93 4.27 8.66 5.09
C ALA A 93 4.56 9.68 6.21
N GLY A 94 3.53 10.30 6.78
CA GLY A 94 3.68 11.20 7.93
C GLY A 94 4.20 10.47 9.17
N LYS A 95 3.66 9.29 9.48
CA LYS A 95 4.13 8.45 10.59
C LYS A 95 5.59 8.04 10.41
N ILE A 96 5.99 7.65 9.20
CA ILE A 96 7.37 7.28 8.88
C ILE A 96 8.30 8.47 9.10
N THR A 97 7.98 9.64 8.53
CA THR A 97 8.80 10.85 8.69
C THR A 97 8.94 11.25 10.16
N THR A 98 7.85 11.24 10.93
CA THR A 98 7.90 11.52 12.38
C THR A 98 8.77 10.50 13.11
N GLY A 99 8.65 9.21 12.79
CA GLY A 99 9.49 8.16 13.37
C GLY A 99 10.97 8.36 13.09
N VAL A 100 11.35 8.72 11.86
CA VAL A 100 12.73 9.03 11.48
C VAL A 100 13.26 10.24 12.24
N LEU A 101 12.48 11.32 12.33
CA LEU A 101 12.89 12.53 13.07
C LEU A 101 13.09 12.26 14.55
N ILE A 102 12.21 11.45 15.17
CA ILE A 102 12.38 11.01 16.57
C ILE A 102 13.66 10.19 16.70
N GLY A 103 13.90 9.23 15.80
CA GLY A 103 15.12 8.40 15.82
C GLY A 103 16.40 9.24 15.73
N LEU A 104 16.42 10.22 14.83
CA LEU A 104 17.53 11.18 14.72
C LEU A 104 17.69 12.01 16.00
N GLY A 105 16.60 12.54 16.54
CA GLY A 105 16.61 13.31 17.79
C GLY A 105 17.15 12.52 18.98
N VAL A 106 16.69 11.27 19.15
CA VAL A 106 17.18 10.36 20.19
C VAL A 106 18.66 10.06 20.01
N SER A 107 19.10 9.75 18.79
CA SER A 107 20.51 9.46 18.51
C SER A 107 21.43 10.66 18.82
N LEU A 108 21.02 11.87 18.43
CA LEU A 108 21.75 13.09 18.71
C LEU A 108 21.79 13.39 20.22
N SER A 109 20.67 13.15 20.91
CA SER A 109 20.58 13.36 22.36
C SER A 109 21.56 12.45 23.11
N ILE A 110 21.58 11.15 22.77
CA ILE A 110 22.52 10.18 23.34
C ILE A 110 23.96 10.60 23.05
N PHE A 111 24.27 10.98 21.80
CA PHE A 111 25.60 11.43 21.42
C PHE A 111 26.05 12.65 22.23
N LEU A 112 25.20 13.66 22.36
CA LEU A 112 25.51 14.88 23.11
C LEU A 112 25.67 14.61 24.61
N THR A 113 24.84 13.72 25.18
CA THR A 113 25.01 13.30 26.58
C THR A 113 26.37 12.65 26.79
N ILE A 114 26.73 11.65 25.99
CA ILE A 114 28.04 10.99 26.11
C ILE A 114 29.18 12.00 25.90
N ARG A 115 29.05 12.88 24.90
CA ARG A 115 30.06 13.89 24.58
C ARG A 115 30.25 14.93 25.69
N ALA A 116 29.20 15.24 26.46
CA ALA A 116 29.25 16.19 27.57
C ALA A 116 30.06 15.67 28.77
N PHE A 117 30.13 14.34 28.96
CA PHE A 117 30.94 13.71 30.00
C PHE A 117 32.36 13.34 29.55
N ALA A 118 32.77 13.72 28.34
CA ALA A 118 34.10 13.44 27.82
C ALA A 118 35.17 14.37 28.43
N PRO A 119 36.44 13.93 28.56
CA PRO A 119 37.53 14.77 29.02
C PRO A 119 37.77 16.02 28.17
N GLU A 120 38.55 16.96 28.73
CA GLU A 120 38.96 18.19 28.05
C GLU A 120 39.70 17.89 26.73
N PRO A 121 39.51 18.73 25.69
CA PRO A 121 40.22 18.58 24.43
C PRO A 121 41.74 18.83 24.60
N PRO A 122 42.59 18.30 23.72
CA PRO A 122 44.02 18.59 23.73
C PRO A 122 44.30 20.08 23.58
N LYS A 123 45.39 20.54 24.21
CA LYS A 123 45.83 21.95 24.22
C LYS A 123 46.12 22.53 22.83
N THR A 124 46.36 21.67 21.83
CA THR A 124 46.63 22.07 20.44
C THR A 124 45.37 22.33 19.63
N LEU A 125 44.18 22.06 20.19
CA LEU A 125 42.88 22.33 19.55
C LEU A 125 42.32 23.71 19.92
N THR A 126 43.16 24.68 20.24
CA THR A 126 42.75 26.09 20.35
C THR A 126 43.09 26.86 19.08
N ARG A 127 42.33 27.93 18.82
CA ARG A 127 42.52 28.78 17.64
C ARG A 127 43.93 29.40 17.60
N GLU A 128 44.39 29.92 18.73
CA GLU A 128 45.71 30.55 18.86
C GLU A 128 46.87 29.59 18.52
N TRP A 129 46.76 28.32 18.92
CA TRP A 129 47.76 27.30 18.60
C TRP A 129 47.75 26.95 17.11
N GLN A 130 46.56 26.88 16.51
CA GLN A 130 46.39 26.62 15.08
C GLN A 130 46.95 27.78 14.24
N GLU A 131 46.70 29.02 14.63
CA GLU A 131 47.25 30.21 13.97
C GLU A 131 48.78 30.25 14.07
N ALA A 132 49.36 29.96 15.25
CA ALA A 132 50.81 29.85 15.40
C ALA A 132 51.40 28.70 14.56
N SER A 133 50.67 27.59 14.42
CA SER A 133 51.07 26.47 13.56
C SER A 133 51.02 26.86 12.08
N ASP A 134 50.03 27.66 11.68
CA ASP A 134 49.91 28.20 10.32
C ASP A 134 51.06 29.15 9.98
N GLU A 135 51.48 30.01 10.92
CA GLU A 135 52.66 30.88 10.74
C GLU A 135 53.93 30.06 10.52
N TYR A 136 54.11 28.99 11.29
CA TYR A 136 55.21 28.06 11.11
C TYR A 136 55.15 27.36 9.75
N LEU A 137 53.99 26.86 9.33
CA LEU A 137 53.81 26.19 8.03
C LEU A 137 54.08 27.14 6.86
N LYS A 138 53.64 28.39 6.98
CA LYS A 138 53.96 29.47 6.03
C LYS A 138 55.46 29.71 5.94
N SER A 139 56.17 29.73 7.09
CA SER A 139 57.64 29.88 7.11
C SER A 139 58.38 28.75 6.39
N LYS A 140 57.75 27.57 6.26
CA LYS A 140 58.30 26.39 5.60
C LYS A 140 57.78 26.18 4.18
N ASN A 141 56.99 27.11 3.63
CA ASN A 141 56.31 26.96 2.33
C ASN A 141 55.57 25.62 2.20
N ALA A 142 54.96 25.16 3.30
CA ALA A 142 54.20 23.92 3.30
C ALA A 142 52.93 24.08 2.44
N ASN A 143 52.55 23.02 1.73
CA ASN A 143 51.41 22.99 0.80
C ASN A 143 51.38 24.19 -0.19
N PRO A 144 52.37 24.30 -1.10
CA PRO A 144 52.53 25.50 -1.92
C PRO A 144 51.46 25.70 -3.00
N TRP A 145 50.68 24.68 -3.34
CA TRP A 145 49.57 24.75 -4.31
C TRP A 145 48.18 24.64 -3.68
N SER A 146 48.09 24.38 -2.37
CA SER A 146 46.81 24.21 -1.65
C SER A 146 46.80 25.00 -0.35
N THR A 147 45.74 24.87 0.44
CA THR A 147 45.69 25.51 1.76
C THR A 147 46.59 24.75 2.76
N TYR A 148 47.36 25.50 3.55
CA TYR A 148 48.12 24.98 4.69
C TYR A 148 47.44 25.27 6.03
N SER A 149 46.38 26.09 6.03
CA SER A 149 45.72 26.53 7.26
C SER A 149 45.05 25.39 8.01
N GLN A 150 45.31 25.32 9.32
CA GLN A 150 44.80 24.32 10.26
C GLN A 150 43.67 24.86 11.14
N VAL A 151 43.23 26.10 10.93
CA VAL A 151 42.18 26.74 11.75
C VAL A 151 40.85 26.05 11.55
N GLN A 152 40.42 25.30 12.57
CA GLN A 152 39.16 24.56 12.63
C GLN A 152 38.41 24.76 13.95
N SER A 153 39.11 25.27 14.96
CA SER A 153 38.53 25.64 16.25
C SER A 153 37.95 27.07 16.18
N LYS A 154 36.88 27.31 16.95
CA LYS A 154 36.29 28.64 17.09
C LYS A 154 37.15 29.54 17.96
#